data_AF-A0A956YJZ2-F1
#
_entry.id   AF-A0A956YJZ2-F1
#
_cell.length_a   1.000
_cell.length_b   1.000
_cell.length_c   1.000
_cell.angle_alpha   90.00
_cell.angle_beta   90.00
_cell.angle_gamma   90.00
#
_symmetry.space_group_name_H-M   'P 1'
#
loop_
_entity.id
_entity.type
_entity.pdbx_description
1 polymer ?
#
loop_
_entity_poly.entity_id
_entity_poly.type
_entity_poly.pdbx_seq_one_letter_code
_entity_poly.pdbx_strand_id
1 'polypeptide(L)'
;MADELKSPDLQANASLIAELFSDVTKWEGSLAGGQKLDEGGAALHSLKETKVQFGNPKSNLVAITADQLHGSGIELSSIQKQQLESSHDFYFMTITVDMRPEPGAQFKALACELNFGPKGADEPIVQTIFPKTVWKNVMTFGGGMNLGLDADLNWKVGVDASKLSELTDKAPELSANLENKNDMKSHIVLHDFSYDLGRFDIAASGEDNSECYWYIQNAELQQMLTAKFSVVFKVPKGTKEFTLTGKAWAEPSMSWLTANVRNVFGNLGSKFQDLFRKRDEAASDLAQGAAEMWTLPLPGSGAG
;
A
#
# COMPACT_ATOMS: atom_id res chain seq x y z
N MET A 1 -11.47 17.37 -1.87
CA MET A 1 -10.14 17.93 -1.56
C MET A 1 -9.47 16.90 -0.67
N ALA A 2 -8.63 16.04 -1.23
CA ALA A 2 -7.76 15.21 -0.42
C ALA A 2 -6.65 16.16 0.05
N ASP A 3 -6.56 16.41 1.36
CA ASP A 3 -5.31 16.93 1.91
C ASP A 3 -4.21 15.98 1.43
N GLU A 4 -3.22 16.50 0.71
CA GLU A 4 -2.01 15.76 0.39
C GLU A 4 -1.42 15.27 1.71
N LEU A 5 -1.65 13.98 2.02
CA LEU A 5 -1.04 13.30 3.14
C LEU A 5 0.47 13.35 2.90
N LYS A 6 1.14 14.28 3.58
CA LYS A 6 2.57 14.50 3.40
C LYS A 6 3.34 13.32 3.99
N SER A 7 4.14 12.68 3.15
CA SER A 7 4.94 11.53 3.55
C SER A 7 5.95 11.90 4.65
N PRO A 8 6.04 11.13 5.74
CA PRO A 8 6.80 11.49 6.93
C PRO A 8 8.31 11.47 6.70
N ASP A 9 9.07 12.30 7.40
CA ASP A 9 10.52 12.16 7.44
C ASP A 9 10.90 11.00 8.38
N LEU A 10 11.13 9.82 7.81
CA LEU A 10 11.41 8.60 8.58
C LEU A 10 12.68 8.70 9.42
N GLN A 11 13.67 9.51 9.01
CA GLN A 11 14.89 9.71 9.79
C GLN A 11 14.64 10.64 10.98
N ALA A 12 13.88 11.72 10.77
CA ALA A 12 13.44 12.60 11.85
C ALA A 12 12.57 11.85 12.85
N ASN A 13 11.64 11.01 12.37
CA ASN A 13 10.78 10.17 13.21
C ASN A 13 11.59 9.20 14.08
N ALA A 14 12.57 8.49 13.49
CA ALA A 14 13.42 7.56 14.24
C ALA A 14 14.19 8.28 15.36
N SER A 15 14.65 9.51 15.10
CA SER A 15 15.32 10.36 16.10
C SER A 15 14.34 10.77 17.20
N LEU A 16 13.13 11.22 16.83
CA LEU A 16 12.10 11.62 17.79
C LEU A 16 11.68 10.47 18.71
N ILE A 17 11.52 9.26 18.17
CA ILE A 17 11.18 8.05 18.92
C ILE A 17 12.31 7.67 19.88
N ALA A 18 13.57 7.74 19.44
CA ALA A 18 14.72 7.45 20.30
C ALA A 18 14.82 8.44 21.47
N GLU A 19 14.57 9.73 21.22
CA GLU A 19 14.53 10.74 22.27
C GLU A 19 13.36 10.54 23.23
N LEU A 20 12.17 10.21 22.71
CA LEU A 20 10.98 9.92 23.52
C LEU A 20 11.20 8.67 24.39
N PHE A 21 11.79 7.62 23.83
CA PHE A 21 12.15 6.40 24.55
C PHE A 21 13.12 6.69 25.70
N SER A 22 14.14 7.52 25.46
CA SER A 22 15.09 7.95 26.50
C SER A 22 14.40 8.71 27.63
N ASP A 23 13.52 9.65 27.31
CA ASP A 23 12.81 10.46 28.31
C ASP A 23 11.85 9.60 29.14
N VAL A 24 11.06 8.73 28.49
CA VAL A 24 10.15 7.80 29.19
C VAL A 24 10.93 6.86 30.11
N THR A 25 11.98 6.21 29.61
CA THR A 25 12.77 5.26 30.40
C THR A 25 13.43 5.93 31.62
N LYS A 26 13.90 7.17 31.48
CA LYS A 26 14.46 7.95 32.59
C LYS A 26 13.45 8.13 33.71
N TRP A 27 12.21 8.48 33.38
CA TRP A 27 11.18 8.74 34.38
C TRP A 27 10.60 7.46 34.98
N GLU A 28 10.40 6.42 34.17
CA GLU A 28 9.99 5.10 34.68
C GLU A 28 11.04 4.53 35.65
N GLY A 29 12.32 4.57 35.30
CA GLY A 29 13.38 4.08 36.18
C GLY A 29 13.50 4.85 37.51
N SER A 30 13.13 6.14 37.50
CA SER A 30 13.07 6.96 38.72
C SER A 30 11.90 6.56 39.64
N LEU A 31 10.80 6.07 39.06
CA LEU A 31 9.60 5.61 39.80
C LEU A 31 9.74 4.17 40.29
N ALA A 32 10.37 3.29 39.49
CA ALA A 32 10.51 1.86 39.78
C ALA A 32 11.68 1.52 40.73
N GLY A 33 12.52 2.51 41.09
CA GLY A 33 13.69 2.29 41.95
C GLY A 33 14.76 1.39 41.33
N GLY A 34 14.83 1.33 39.99
CA GLY A 34 15.73 0.43 39.25
C GLY A 34 15.60 0.56 37.73
N GLN A 35 16.32 -0.31 36.99
CA GLN A 35 16.48 -0.26 35.52
C GLN A 35 15.43 -1.10 34.74
N LYS A 36 14.22 -1.29 35.28
CA LYS A 36 13.18 -2.07 34.60
C LYS A 36 12.37 -1.15 33.68
N LEU A 37 12.15 -1.58 32.43
CA LEU A 37 11.17 -0.94 31.53
C LEU A 37 9.77 -1.23 32.06
N ASP A 38 9.00 -0.18 32.32
CA ASP A 38 7.57 -0.30 32.60
C ASP A 38 6.79 -0.22 31.27
N GLU A 39 5.47 -0.06 31.34
CA GLU A 39 4.55 -0.15 30.20
C GLU A 39 4.90 0.82 29.06
N GLY A 40 5.29 2.06 29.37
CA GLY A 40 5.63 3.09 28.40
C GLY A 40 6.95 2.81 27.69
N GLY A 41 7.99 2.44 28.45
CA GLY A 41 9.28 2.03 27.91
C GLY A 41 9.14 0.81 27.00
N ALA A 42 8.37 -0.20 27.43
CA ALA A 42 8.10 -1.39 26.62
C ALA A 42 7.33 -1.07 25.33
N ALA A 43 6.32 -0.19 25.38
CA ALA A 43 5.55 0.22 24.20
C ALA A 43 6.43 0.96 23.17
N LEU A 44 7.29 1.89 23.63
CA LEU A 44 8.21 2.63 22.77
C LEU A 44 9.32 1.76 22.19
N HIS A 45 9.81 0.80 22.99
CA HIS A 45 10.73 -0.21 22.48
C HIS A 45 10.08 -1.04 21.36
N SER A 46 8.85 -1.51 21.58
CA SER A 46 8.10 -2.29 20.59
C SER A 46 7.80 -1.48 19.31
N LEU A 47 7.46 -0.20 19.46
CA LEU A 47 7.32 0.71 18.32
C LEU A 47 8.64 0.83 17.55
N LYS A 48 9.75 1.11 18.23
CA LYS A 48 11.07 1.29 17.61
C LYS A 48 11.57 0.04 16.88
N GLU A 49 11.30 -1.14 17.42
CA GLU A 49 11.76 -2.41 16.85
C GLU A 49 10.81 -2.96 15.76
N THR A 50 9.62 -2.36 15.59
CA THR A 50 8.71 -2.71 14.50
C THR A 50 9.36 -2.43 13.14
N LYS A 51 9.31 -3.43 12.24
CA LYS A 51 9.90 -3.34 10.91
C LYS A 51 8.84 -3.17 9.84
N VAL A 52 9.06 -2.22 8.94
CA VAL A 52 8.34 -2.07 7.68
C VAL A 52 9.36 -2.26 6.56
N GLN A 53 9.07 -3.10 5.58
CA GLN A 53 10.01 -3.45 4.51
C GLN A 53 9.28 -3.64 3.19
N PHE A 54 9.93 -3.32 2.07
CA PHE A 54 9.44 -3.69 0.76
C PHE A 54 9.84 -5.11 0.39
N GLY A 55 8.96 -5.84 -0.27
CA GLY A 55 9.35 -7.00 -1.08
C GLY A 55 9.96 -6.56 -2.41
N ASN A 56 10.57 -7.50 -3.12
CA ASN A 56 11.28 -7.20 -4.36
C ASN A 56 10.29 -6.80 -5.49
N PRO A 57 10.33 -5.55 -6.01
CA PRO A 57 9.46 -5.13 -7.10
C PRO A 57 9.73 -5.88 -8.42
N LYS A 58 10.97 -6.34 -8.65
CA LYS A 58 11.40 -6.94 -9.93
C LYS A 58 10.69 -8.26 -10.23
N SER A 59 10.33 -9.04 -9.21
CA SER A 59 9.73 -10.37 -9.42
C SER A 59 8.31 -10.29 -9.96
N ASN A 60 7.68 -9.12 -9.90
CA ASN A 60 6.25 -8.94 -10.19
C ASN A 60 6.00 -7.85 -11.23
N LEU A 61 7.01 -7.47 -12.01
CA LEU A 61 6.90 -6.54 -13.13
C LEU A 61 6.68 -7.31 -14.43
N VAL A 62 5.54 -7.08 -15.09
CA VAL A 62 5.11 -7.82 -16.27
C VAL A 62 4.66 -6.84 -17.35
N ALA A 63 5.12 -7.03 -18.58
CA ALA A 63 4.62 -6.28 -19.73
C ALA A 63 3.17 -6.69 -20.02
N ILE A 64 2.36 -5.76 -20.53
CA ILE A 64 1.00 -6.01 -20.99
C ILE A 64 1.00 -5.90 -22.51
N THR A 65 0.92 -7.04 -23.18
CA THR A 65 0.96 -7.14 -24.65
C THR A 65 -0.30 -7.77 -25.21
N ALA A 66 -0.61 -7.47 -26.48
CA ALA A 66 -1.73 -8.10 -27.19
C ALA A 66 -1.61 -9.64 -27.25
N ASP A 67 -0.39 -10.16 -27.39
CA ASP A 67 -0.14 -11.61 -27.44
C ASP A 67 -0.42 -12.29 -26.10
N GLN A 68 -0.03 -11.67 -24.97
CA GLN A 68 -0.37 -12.18 -23.65
C GLN A 68 -1.87 -12.14 -23.37
N LEU A 69 -2.56 -11.09 -23.85
CA LEU A 69 -4.00 -10.93 -23.73
C LEU A 69 -4.73 -12.02 -24.54
N HIS A 70 -4.33 -12.22 -25.80
CA HIS A 70 -4.89 -13.26 -26.67
C HIS A 70 -4.62 -14.67 -26.14
N GLY A 71 -3.40 -14.94 -25.65
CA GLY A 71 -3.05 -16.20 -24.99
C GLY A 71 -3.86 -16.48 -23.71
N SER A 72 -4.43 -15.44 -23.10
CA SER A 72 -5.33 -15.52 -21.95
C SER A 72 -6.81 -15.54 -22.33
N GLY A 73 -7.14 -15.69 -23.61
CA GLY A 73 -8.51 -15.75 -24.13
C GLY A 73 -9.20 -14.39 -24.25
N ILE A 74 -8.45 -13.28 -24.23
CA ILE A 74 -8.98 -11.94 -24.45
C ILE A 74 -8.79 -11.54 -25.91
N GLU A 75 -9.90 -11.42 -26.63
CA GLU A 75 -9.88 -10.95 -28.02
C GLU A 75 -9.98 -9.42 -28.06
N LEU A 76 -8.90 -8.78 -28.50
CA LEU A 76 -8.84 -7.34 -28.69
C LEU A 76 -9.34 -6.95 -30.08
N SER A 77 -10.17 -5.91 -30.14
CA SER A 77 -10.50 -5.24 -31.40
C SER A 77 -9.27 -4.58 -32.04
N SER A 78 -9.34 -4.31 -33.33
CA SER A 78 -8.25 -3.65 -34.07
C SER A 78 -7.85 -2.29 -33.47
N ILE A 79 -8.80 -1.55 -32.90
CA ILE A 79 -8.55 -0.25 -32.25
C ILE A 79 -7.76 -0.43 -30.96
N GLN A 80 -8.09 -1.45 -30.16
CA GLN A 80 -7.41 -1.74 -28.90
C GLN A 80 -6.01 -2.27 -29.12
N LYS A 81 -5.82 -3.12 -30.14
CA LYS A 81 -4.47 -3.51 -30.61
C LYS A 81 -3.67 -2.26 -30.97
N GLN A 82 -4.25 -1.34 -31.73
CA GLN A 82 -3.60 -0.08 -32.08
C GLN A 82 -3.28 0.80 -30.86
N GLN A 83 -4.10 0.78 -29.81
CA GLN A 83 -3.83 1.50 -28.56
C GLN A 83 -2.68 0.88 -27.76
N LEU A 84 -2.60 -0.45 -27.66
CA LEU A 84 -1.45 -1.15 -27.06
C LEU A 84 -0.19 -1.03 -27.91
N GLU A 85 -0.34 -0.98 -29.23
CA GLU A 85 0.73 -0.80 -30.20
C GLU A 85 1.05 0.69 -30.46
N SER A 86 0.49 1.62 -29.67
CA SER A 86 0.64 3.06 -29.86
C SER A 86 2.03 3.57 -29.46
N SER A 87 2.15 4.81 -28.94
CA SER A 87 3.42 5.43 -28.55
C SER A 87 3.96 4.96 -27.19
N HIS A 88 3.19 4.16 -26.45
CA HIS A 88 3.56 3.71 -25.11
C HIS A 88 3.46 2.20 -24.98
N ASP A 89 4.31 1.65 -24.11
CA ASP A 89 4.25 0.27 -23.64
C ASP A 89 3.64 0.26 -22.22
N PHE A 90 2.79 -0.73 -21.94
CA PHE A 90 2.06 -0.86 -20.67
C PHE A 90 2.66 -1.95 -19.79
N TYR A 91 2.72 -1.71 -18.49
CA TYR A 91 3.29 -2.63 -17.52
C TYR A 91 2.40 -2.74 -16.29
N PHE A 92 2.31 -3.95 -15.75
CA PHE A 92 1.72 -4.24 -14.46
C PHE A 92 2.85 -4.52 -13.46
N MET A 93 2.76 -3.94 -12.27
CA MET A 93 3.70 -4.19 -11.18
C MET A 93 2.95 -4.39 -9.87
N THR A 94 3.40 -5.36 -9.08
CA THR A 94 2.95 -5.51 -7.68
C THR A 94 4.10 -5.28 -6.71
N ILE A 95 3.89 -4.34 -5.80
CA ILE A 95 4.74 -4.04 -4.65
C ILE A 95 4.13 -4.69 -3.42
N THR A 96 4.98 -5.28 -2.59
CA THR A 96 4.55 -5.80 -1.29
C THR A 96 5.22 -5.00 -0.19
N VAL A 97 4.48 -4.74 0.88
CA VAL A 97 4.97 -4.07 2.09
C VAL A 97 4.72 -5.02 3.24
N ASP A 98 5.80 -5.55 3.81
CA ASP A 98 5.77 -6.35 5.02
C ASP A 98 5.78 -5.44 6.23
N MET A 99 4.81 -5.61 7.13
CA MET A 99 4.78 -4.98 8.45
C MET A 99 4.92 -6.07 9.51
N ARG A 100 6.00 -6.00 10.29
CA ARG A 100 6.28 -6.95 11.38
C ARG A 100 6.22 -6.18 12.70
N PRO A 101 5.02 -5.99 13.26
CA PRO A 101 4.85 -5.34 14.56
C PRO A 101 5.46 -6.22 15.66
N GLU A 102 6.18 -5.60 16.59
CA GLU A 102 6.58 -6.29 17.81
C GLU A 102 5.36 -6.54 18.73
N PRO A 103 5.43 -7.53 19.63
CA PRO A 103 4.31 -7.86 20.51
C PRO A 103 3.76 -6.64 21.25
N GLY A 104 2.44 -6.42 21.12
CA GLY A 104 1.74 -5.33 21.79
C GLY A 104 1.78 -3.98 21.05
N ALA A 105 2.58 -3.82 19.99
CA ALA A 105 2.54 -2.64 19.14
C ALA A 105 1.20 -2.55 18.40
N GLN A 106 0.62 -1.34 18.34
CA GLN A 106 -0.65 -1.10 17.65
C GLN A 106 -0.50 0.02 16.63
N PHE A 107 -1.06 -0.19 15.44
CA PHE A 107 -0.98 0.72 14.31
C PHE A 107 -2.37 1.11 13.86
N LYS A 108 -2.56 2.39 13.51
CA LYS A 108 -3.83 2.92 13.00
C LYS A 108 -3.88 2.92 11.47
N ALA A 109 -2.73 3.06 10.82
CA ALA A 109 -2.64 3.17 9.38
C ALA A 109 -1.35 2.54 8.83
N LEU A 110 -1.43 2.01 7.61
CA LEU A 110 -0.30 1.68 6.75
C LEU A 110 -0.40 2.51 5.48
N ALA A 111 0.67 3.17 5.10
CA ALA A 111 0.75 3.95 3.89
C ALA A 111 1.88 3.46 2.97
N CYS A 112 1.69 3.67 1.67
CA CYS A 112 2.68 3.38 0.64
C CYS A 112 2.63 4.46 -0.43
N GLU A 113 3.78 5.01 -0.79
CA GLU A 113 3.99 5.95 -1.87
C GLU A 113 4.98 5.34 -2.86
N LEU A 114 4.68 5.48 -4.15
CA LEU A 114 5.56 5.13 -5.24
C LEU A 114 5.77 6.35 -6.12
N ASN A 115 7.03 6.68 -6.40
CA ASN A 115 7.42 7.79 -7.24
C ASN A 115 8.26 7.27 -8.41
N PHE A 116 7.73 7.40 -9.62
CA PHE A 116 8.31 6.90 -10.86
C PHE A 116 9.18 7.96 -11.53
N GLY A 117 10.32 7.54 -12.08
CA GLY A 117 11.21 8.37 -12.87
C GLY A 117 11.73 7.63 -14.10
N PRO A 118 12.36 8.34 -15.06
CA PRO A 118 12.69 9.78 -15.02
C PRO A 118 11.45 10.67 -15.14
N LYS A 119 11.56 11.97 -14.82
CA LYS A 119 10.48 12.96 -15.01
C LYS A 119 10.61 13.64 -16.38
N GLY A 120 9.52 14.13 -16.95
CA GLY A 120 9.53 14.84 -18.23
C GLY A 120 9.11 13.98 -19.41
N ALA A 121 9.87 14.01 -20.52
CA ALA A 121 9.44 13.37 -21.77
C ALA A 121 9.35 11.84 -21.70
N ASP A 122 10.18 11.21 -20.85
CA ASP A 122 10.29 9.76 -20.68
C ASP A 122 9.58 9.26 -19.41
N GLU A 123 8.61 10.04 -18.93
CA GLU A 123 7.99 9.83 -17.63
C GLU A 123 7.04 8.64 -17.61
N PRO A 124 7.24 7.67 -16.67
CA PRO A 124 6.23 6.65 -16.44
C PRO A 124 4.97 7.29 -15.86
N ILE A 125 3.83 7.01 -16.48
CA ILE A 125 2.53 7.55 -16.08
C ILE A 125 1.67 6.42 -15.53
N VAL A 126 1.23 6.57 -14.29
CA VAL A 126 0.29 5.67 -13.63
C VAL A 126 -1.05 5.73 -14.36
N GLN A 127 -1.47 4.60 -14.89
CA GLN A 127 -2.77 4.46 -15.56
C GLN A 127 -3.84 4.01 -14.56
N THR A 128 -3.51 3.05 -13.70
CA THR A 128 -4.41 2.64 -12.62
C THR A 128 -3.70 2.02 -11.43
N ILE A 129 -4.35 2.03 -10.27
CA ILE A 129 -3.80 1.54 -8.99
C ILE A 129 -4.80 0.70 -8.22
N PHE A 130 -4.28 -0.26 -7.46
CA PHE A 130 -5.03 -1.19 -6.61
C PHE A 130 -4.30 -1.41 -5.29
N PRO A 131 -5.01 -1.59 -4.17
CA PRO A 131 -6.47 -1.50 -4.02
C PRO A 131 -6.98 -0.03 -3.98
N LYS A 132 -8.29 0.17 -4.14
CA LYS A 132 -9.00 1.47 -3.93
C LYS A 132 -10.29 1.29 -3.15
N THR A 133 -10.81 2.37 -2.57
CA THR A 133 -12.06 2.39 -1.78
C THR A 133 -13.26 1.79 -2.50
N VAL A 134 -13.40 2.05 -3.81
CA VAL A 134 -14.53 1.56 -4.61
C VAL A 134 -14.60 0.03 -4.65
N TRP A 135 -13.51 -0.66 -4.32
CA TRP A 135 -13.42 -2.12 -4.29
C TRP A 135 -13.61 -2.71 -2.88
N LYS A 136 -13.97 -1.91 -1.87
CA LYS A 136 -14.11 -2.34 -0.48
C LYS A 136 -15.05 -3.54 -0.33
N ASN A 137 -16.20 -3.52 -1.00
CA ASN A 137 -17.18 -4.60 -0.92
C ASN A 137 -16.64 -5.91 -1.53
N VAL A 138 -15.83 -5.81 -2.57
CA VAL A 138 -15.15 -6.96 -3.20
C VAL A 138 -14.09 -7.54 -2.26
N MET A 139 -13.28 -6.67 -1.65
CA MET A 139 -12.20 -7.07 -0.75
C MET A 139 -12.71 -7.68 0.57
N THR A 140 -13.83 -7.20 1.11
CA THR A 140 -14.43 -7.73 2.36
C THR A 140 -14.93 -9.17 2.25
N PHE A 141 -15.03 -9.71 1.03
CA PHE A 141 -15.54 -11.05 0.78
C PHE A 141 -14.48 -12.16 0.94
N GLY A 142 -13.18 -11.82 1.01
CA GLY A 142 -12.10 -12.80 1.23
C GLY A 142 -11.94 -13.84 0.11
N GLY A 143 -12.57 -13.60 -1.05
CA GLY A 143 -12.32 -14.33 -2.29
C GLY A 143 -11.17 -13.69 -3.04
N GLY A 144 -10.22 -14.48 -3.53
CA GLY A 144 -9.13 -13.95 -4.37
C GLY A 144 -9.65 -13.00 -5.44
N MET A 145 -9.06 -11.82 -5.53
CA MET A 145 -9.41 -10.82 -6.53
C MET A 145 -8.62 -11.12 -7.79
N ASN A 146 -9.32 -11.26 -8.90
CA ASN A 146 -8.70 -11.35 -10.20
C ASN A 146 -8.76 -9.96 -10.84
N LEU A 147 -7.59 -9.41 -11.20
CA LEU A 147 -7.52 -8.16 -11.96
C LEU A 147 -7.70 -8.47 -13.44
N GLY A 148 -8.91 -8.26 -13.95
CA GLY A 148 -9.23 -8.44 -15.35
C GLY A 148 -9.03 -7.16 -16.15
N LEU A 149 -8.53 -7.29 -17.38
CA LEU A 149 -8.66 -6.25 -18.40
C LEU A 149 -9.92 -6.56 -19.20
N ASP A 150 -10.83 -5.60 -19.34
CA ASP A 150 -11.99 -5.77 -20.20
C ASP A 150 -11.68 -5.45 -21.67
N ALA A 151 -12.69 -5.66 -22.53
CA ALA A 151 -12.54 -5.39 -23.95
C ALA A 151 -12.06 -3.96 -24.20
N ASP A 152 -12.52 -2.96 -23.47
CA ASP A 152 -12.19 -1.54 -23.65
C ASP A 152 -10.85 -1.11 -23.00
N LEU A 153 -10.00 -2.07 -22.64
CA LEU A 153 -8.76 -1.85 -21.87
C LEU A 153 -9.00 -1.20 -20.51
N ASN A 154 -10.22 -1.27 -19.98
CA ASN A 154 -10.51 -0.85 -18.62
C ASN A 154 -10.20 -1.99 -17.67
N TRP A 155 -9.54 -1.67 -16.58
CA TRP A 155 -9.25 -2.65 -15.54
C TRP A 155 -10.46 -2.84 -14.64
N LYS A 156 -10.97 -4.06 -14.59
CA LYS A 156 -12.06 -4.48 -13.71
C LYS A 156 -11.51 -5.46 -12.68
N VAL A 157 -11.85 -5.27 -11.42
CA VAL A 157 -11.65 -6.32 -10.42
C VAL A 157 -12.83 -7.29 -10.50
N GLY A 158 -12.52 -8.56 -10.75
CA GLY A 158 -13.47 -9.67 -10.63
C GLY A 158 -13.23 -10.47 -9.35
N VAL A 159 -14.28 -11.13 -8.86
CA VAL A 159 -14.16 -12.19 -7.85
C VAL A 159 -14.12 -13.53 -8.57
N ASP A 160 -13.34 -14.47 -8.03
CA ASP A 160 -13.32 -15.87 -8.47
C ASP A 160 -14.74 -16.39 -8.74
N ALA A 161 -14.97 -16.83 -9.99
CA ALA A 161 -16.26 -17.30 -10.47
C ALA A 161 -16.79 -18.51 -9.67
N SER A 162 -15.91 -19.27 -9.01
CA SER A 162 -16.30 -20.37 -8.12
C SER A 162 -16.96 -19.92 -6.82
N LYS A 163 -16.75 -18.66 -6.39
CA LYS A 163 -17.38 -18.05 -5.21
C LYS A 163 -18.48 -17.04 -5.54
N LEU A 164 -18.83 -16.90 -6.82
CA LEU A 164 -19.82 -15.95 -7.33
C LEU A 164 -21.24 -16.22 -6.80
N SER A 165 -21.58 -17.50 -6.59
CA SER A 165 -22.86 -17.93 -6.03
C SER A 165 -23.06 -17.47 -4.59
N GLU A 166 -21.99 -17.39 -3.79
CA GLU A 166 -22.01 -16.90 -2.41
C GLU A 166 -22.07 -15.35 -2.31
N LEU A 167 -21.65 -14.65 -3.37
CA LEU A 167 -21.66 -13.18 -3.48
C LEU A 167 -23.03 -12.59 -3.78
N THR A 168 -23.85 -13.31 -4.55
CA THR A 168 -25.15 -12.85 -5.02
C THR A 168 -26.12 -12.59 -3.85
N ASP A 169 -25.96 -13.32 -2.76
CA ASP A 169 -26.79 -13.20 -1.55
C ASP A 169 -26.31 -12.11 -0.57
N LYS A 170 -25.04 -11.68 -0.64
CA LYS A 170 -24.42 -10.78 0.35
C LYS A 170 -24.08 -9.39 -0.18
N ALA A 171 -23.91 -9.22 -1.49
CA ALA A 171 -23.56 -7.93 -2.11
C ALA A 171 -24.23 -7.79 -3.50
N PRO A 172 -25.56 -7.58 -3.57
CA PRO A 172 -26.32 -7.56 -4.83
C PRO A 172 -25.88 -6.45 -5.81
N GLU A 173 -25.26 -5.39 -5.29
CA GLU A 173 -24.65 -4.30 -6.07
C GLU A 173 -23.41 -4.73 -6.88
N LEU A 174 -22.70 -5.78 -6.46
CA LEU A 174 -21.63 -6.38 -7.25
C LEU A 174 -22.22 -7.24 -8.38
N SER A 175 -23.34 -7.93 -8.13
CA SER A 175 -24.07 -8.72 -9.11
C SER A 175 -24.50 -7.89 -10.33
N ALA A 176 -24.93 -6.63 -10.10
CA ALA A 176 -25.32 -5.71 -11.17
C ALA A 176 -24.14 -5.30 -12.09
N ASN A 177 -22.92 -5.24 -11.56
CA ASN A 177 -21.70 -5.03 -12.37
C ASN A 177 -21.21 -6.31 -13.07
N LEU A 178 -21.82 -7.46 -12.75
CA LEU A 178 -21.48 -8.80 -13.24
C LEU A 178 -22.53 -9.38 -14.21
N GLU A 179 -23.68 -8.72 -14.38
CA GLU A 179 -24.77 -9.20 -15.25
C GLU A 179 -24.39 -9.22 -16.74
N ASN A 180 -23.32 -8.52 -17.14
CA ASN A 180 -22.63 -8.78 -18.41
C ASN A 180 -21.76 -10.04 -18.27
N LYS A 181 -22.40 -11.22 -18.26
CA LYS A 181 -21.78 -12.57 -18.23
C LYS A 181 -20.68 -12.82 -19.27
N ASN A 182 -20.52 -11.94 -20.27
CA ASN A 182 -19.45 -12.00 -21.27
C ASN A 182 -18.18 -11.23 -20.87
N ASP A 183 -18.27 -10.21 -20.01
CA ASP A 183 -17.08 -9.42 -19.60
C ASP A 183 -16.17 -10.18 -18.64
N MET A 184 -16.72 -11.19 -17.94
CA MET A 184 -16.04 -11.86 -16.83
C MET A 184 -15.32 -13.16 -17.19
N LYS A 185 -15.51 -13.65 -18.43
CA LYS A 185 -14.87 -14.87 -18.94
C LYS A 185 -13.49 -14.64 -19.56
N SER A 186 -13.11 -13.38 -19.75
CA SER A 186 -11.91 -12.96 -20.47
C SER A 186 -11.00 -12.14 -19.56
N HIS A 187 -10.71 -12.63 -18.36
CA HIS A 187 -9.80 -11.93 -17.46
C HIS A 187 -8.43 -12.58 -17.54
N ILE A 188 -7.37 -11.80 -17.80
CA ILE A 188 -6.03 -12.20 -17.38
C ILE A 188 -6.16 -12.36 -15.87
N VAL A 189 -6.14 -13.60 -15.39
CA VAL A 189 -6.02 -13.82 -13.97
C VAL A 189 -4.55 -13.56 -13.64
N LEU A 190 -4.24 -12.33 -13.24
CA LEU A 190 -2.97 -12.04 -12.56
C LEU A 190 -3.07 -12.75 -11.20
N HIS A 191 -2.62 -14.01 -11.17
CA HIS A 191 -2.97 -15.07 -10.20
C HIS A 191 -2.67 -14.80 -8.72
N ASP A 192 -2.16 -13.63 -8.32
CA ASP A 192 -1.57 -13.44 -6.99
C ASP A 192 -2.15 -12.29 -6.15
N PHE A 193 -3.29 -11.70 -6.54
CA PHE A 193 -3.93 -10.67 -5.73
C PHE A 193 -5.09 -11.20 -4.86
N SER A 194 -4.79 -12.04 -3.86
CA SER A 194 -5.73 -12.27 -2.76
C SER A 194 -5.54 -11.21 -1.68
N TYR A 195 -6.56 -10.39 -1.46
CA TYR A 195 -6.61 -9.43 -0.36
C TYR A 195 -7.69 -9.89 0.62
N ASP A 196 -7.28 -10.42 1.76
CA ASP A 196 -8.18 -10.71 2.87
C ASP A 196 -7.98 -9.62 3.92
N LEU A 197 -8.62 -8.48 3.67
CA LEU A 197 -8.73 -7.42 4.65
C LEU A 197 -10.20 -7.33 5.05
N GLY A 198 -10.47 -7.34 6.35
CA GLY A 198 -11.84 -7.24 6.88
C GLY A 198 -12.47 -5.86 6.60
N ARG A 199 -12.77 -5.10 7.65
CA ARG A 199 -13.34 -3.73 7.52
C ARG A 199 -12.22 -2.70 7.59
N PHE A 200 -11.69 -2.31 6.44
CA PHE A 200 -10.63 -1.30 6.32
C PHE A 200 -11.10 -0.14 5.45
N ASP A 201 -10.54 1.04 5.68
CA ASP A 201 -10.73 2.22 4.84
C ASP A 201 -9.47 2.44 4.03
N ILE A 202 -9.59 2.53 2.70
CA ILE A 202 -8.47 2.83 1.80
C ILE A 202 -8.73 4.17 1.18
N ALA A 203 -7.72 5.04 1.20
CA ALA A 203 -7.58 6.13 0.25
C ALA A 203 -6.45 5.79 -0.72
N ALA A 204 -6.66 6.03 -2.01
CA ALA A 204 -5.65 5.81 -3.04
C ALA A 204 -5.76 6.88 -4.13
N SER A 205 -4.62 7.39 -4.60
CA SER A 205 -4.53 8.47 -5.60
C SER A 205 -3.27 8.36 -6.44
N GLY A 206 -3.21 9.10 -7.55
CA GLY A 206 -2.03 9.17 -8.42
C GLY A 206 -2.23 8.71 -9.87
N GLU A 207 -3.46 8.36 -10.27
CA GLU A 207 -3.75 8.15 -11.70
C GLU A 207 -3.43 9.40 -12.52
N ASP A 208 -2.94 9.18 -13.73
CA ASP A 208 -2.43 10.19 -14.66
C ASP A 208 -1.23 10.99 -14.17
N ASN A 209 -0.59 10.55 -13.07
CA ASN A 209 0.64 11.12 -12.54
C ASN A 209 1.77 10.10 -12.55
N SER A 210 3.00 10.53 -12.25
CA SER A 210 4.17 9.66 -12.05
C SER A 210 4.42 9.34 -10.58
N GLU A 211 3.40 9.53 -9.77
CA GLU A 211 3.38 9.32 -8.34
C GLU A 211 2.06 8.65 -8.01
N CYS A 212 2.08 7.64 -7.16
CA CYS A 212 0.86 7.11 -6.59
C CYS A 212 1.00 6.74 -5.13
N TYR A 213 -0.15 6.71 -4.47
CA TYR A 213 -0.25 6.67 -3.02
C TYR A 213 -1.40 5.77 -2.58
N TRP A 214 -1.17 5.08 -1.47
CA TRP A 214 -2.16 4.32 -0.72
C TRP A 214 -2.08 4.66 0.75
N TYR A 215 -3.23 4.74 1.39
CA TYR A 215 -3.38 4.87 2.83
C TYR A 215 -4.49 3.94 3.31
N ILE A 216 -4.11 2.92 4.08
CA ILE A 216 -5.00 1.89 4.60
C ILE A 216 -5.16 2.13 6.09
N GLN A 217 -6.37 2.44 6.54
CA GLN A 217 -6.74 2.47 7.95
C GLN A 217 -7.49 1.19 8.31
N ASN A 218 -7.05 0.50 9.36
CA ASN A 218 -7.75 -0.66 9.90
C ASN A 218 -7.38 -0.83 11.38
N ALA A 219 -8.37 -1.12 12.23
CA ALA A 219 -8.17 -1.38 13.66
C ALA A 219 -7.32 -2.63 13.94
N GLU A 220 -7.18 -3.51 12.95
CA GLU A 220 -6.45 -4.78 13.03
C GLU A 220 -5.22 -4.83 12.11
N LEU A 221 -4.64 -3.69 11.73
CA LEU A 221 -3.44 -3.65 10.86
C LEU A 221 -2.30 -4.52 11.38
N GLN A 222 -2.13 -4.62 12.69
CA GLN A 222 -1.13 -5.48 13.33
C GLN A 222 -1.28 -6.98 12.98
N GLN A 223 -2.44 -7.43 12.49
CA GLN A 223 -2.66 -8.80 12.02
C GLN A 223 -2.28 -8.96 10.53
N MET A 224 -2.21 -7.87 9.78
CA MET A 224 -1.81 -7.86 8.38
C MET A 224 -0.28 -7.84 8.28
N LEU A 225 0.32 -9.03 8.11
CA LEU A 225 1.78 -9.16 7.98
C LEU A 225 2.32 -8.58 6.67
N THR A 226 1.54 -8.65 5.60
CA THR A 226 1.93 -8.18 4.27
C THR A 226 0.77 -7.51 3.56
N ALA A 227 0.96 -6.27 3.13
CA ALA A 227 0.08 -5.58 2.19
C ALA A 227 0.64 -5.72 0.78
N LYS A 228 -0.23 -5.92 -0.21
CA LYS A 228 0.12 -5.88 -1.64
C LYS A 228 -0.50 -4.65 -2.30
N PHE A 229 0.27 -3.93 -3.09
CA PHE A 229 -0.17 -2.77 -3.86
C PHE A 229 0.17 -3.05 -5.32
N SER A 230 -0.79 -2.84 -6.21
CA SER A 230 -0.60 -3.10 -7.63
C SER A 230 -0.83 -1.84 -8.44
N VAL A 231 -0.03 -1.66 -9.48
CA VAL A 231 -0.05 -0.48 -10.33
C VAL A 231 0.10 -0.91 -11.77
N VAL A 232 -0.73 -0.31 -12.62
CA VAL A 232 -0.56 -0.33 -14.06
C VAL A 232 -0.03 1.03 -14.46
N PHE A 233 1.06 1.05 -15.21
CA PHE A 233 1.67 2.27 -15.70
C PHE A 233 2.06 2.10 -17.15
N LYS A 234 2.20 3.22 -17.85
CA LYS A 234 2.66 3.28 -19.24
C LYS A 234 3.96 4.08 -19.31
N VAL A 235 4.83 3.70 -20.22
CA VAL A 235 6.09 4.39 -20.52
C VAL A 235 6.21 4.60 -22.02
N PRO A 236 6.96 5.62 -22.49
CA PRO A 236 7.22 5.77 -23.91
C PRO A 236 7.91 4.55 -24.51
N LYS A 237 7.59 4.24 -25.76
CA LYS A 237 8.20 3.13 -26.48
C LYS A 237 9.72 3.27 -26.57
N GLY A 238 10.40 2.13 -26.43
CA GLY A 238 11.86 2.06 -26.45
C GLY A 238 12.52 2.34 -25.10
N THR A 239 11.74 2.66 -24.07
CA THR A 239 12.22 2.72 -22.68
C THR A 239 12.71 1.32 -22.27
N LYS A 240 13.95 1.24 -21.78
CA LYS A 240 14.58 -0.03 -21.37
C LYS A 240 14.52 -0.28 -19.87
N GLU A 241 14.48 0.80 -19.10
CA GLU A 241 14.43 0.76 -17.65
C GLU A 241 13.81 2.05 -17.12
N PHE A 242 13.37 2.01 -15.87
CA PHE A 242 12.87 3.17 -15.15
C PHE A 242 13.37 3.16 -13.70
N THR A 243 13.33 4.32 -13.06
CA THR A 243 13.64 4.44 -11.63
C THR A 243 12.35 4.45 -10.83
N LEU A 244 12.32 3.73 -9.71
CA LEU A 244 11.21 3.71 -8.77
C LEU A 244 11.74 4.06 -7.39
N THR A 245 11.17 5.07 -6.75
CA THR A 245 11.38 5.33 -5.33
C THR A 245 10.12 4.92 -4.58
N GLY A 246 10.25 4.00 -3.64
CA GLY A 246 9.17 3.55 -2.78
C GLY A 246 9.35 4.05 -1.36
N LYS A 247 8.26 4.45 -0.72
CA LYS A 247 8.24 4.81 0.70
C LYS A 247 7.01 4.20 1.35
N ALA A 248 7.20 3.40 2.39
CA ALA A 248 6.11 2.79 3.14
C ALA A 248 6.27 3.07 4.63
N TRP A 249 5.18 3.34 5.32
CA TRP A 249 5.20 3.62 6.75
C TRP A 249 3.92 3.20 7.45
N ALA A 250 4.08 2.76 8.70
CA ALA A 250 3.00 2.43 9.61
C ALA A 250 2.90 3.51 10.69
N GLU A 251 1.72 4.08 10.84
CA GLU A 251 1.42 5.10 11.84
C GLU A 251 0.90 4.43 13.12
N PRO A 252 1.53 4.66 14.29
CA PRO A 252 1.08 4.05 15.54
C PRO A 252 -0.30 4.56 15.95
N SER A 253 -1.03 3.72 16.69
CA SER A 253 -2.23 4.15 17.41
C SER A 253 -1.82 5.07 18.56
N MET A 254 -2.14 6.36 18.45
CA MET A 254 -1.78 7.33 19.47
C MET A 254 -2.57 7.13 20.75
N SER A 255 -3.79 6.57 20.66
CA SER A 255 -4.57 6.16 21.84
C SER A 255 -3.86 5.08 22.66
N TRP A 256 -3.32 4.05 21.98
CA TRP A 256 -2.52 2.99 22.59
C TRP A 256 -1.24 3.56 23.20
N LEU A 257 -0.47 4.34 22.45
CA LEU A 257 0.80 4.87 22.95
C LEU A 257 0.60 5.80 24.15
N THR A 258 -0.40 6.69 24.09
CA THR A 258 -0.77 7.59 25.20
C THR A 258 -1.16 6.82 26.47
N ALA A 259 -1.89 5.70 26.32
CA ALA A 259 -2.28 4.88 27.45
C ALA A 259 -1.07 4.29 28.18
N ASN A 260 -0.07 3.81 27.42
CA ASN A 260 1.13 3.18 27.98
C ASN A 260 2.09 4.20 28.66
N VAL A 261 2.16 5.44 28.16
CA VAL A 261 3.03 6.48 28.78
C VAL A 261 2.35 7.31 29.86
N ARG A 262 1.09 7.01 30.19
CA ARG A 262 0.25 7.84 31.06
C ARG A 262 0.88 8.15 32.42
N ASN A 263 1.58 7.19 33.01
CA ASN A 263 2.17 7.31 34.35
C ASN A 263 3.33 8.30 34.41
N VAL A 264 4.01 8.53 33.28
CA VAL A 264 5.15 9.45 33.18
C VAL A 264 4.83 10.73 32.40
N PHE A 265 3.64 10.81 31.78
CA PHE A 265 3.23 11.91 30.91
C PHE A 265 3.50 13.31 31.50
N GLY A 266 3.17 13.52 32.78
CA GLY A 266 3.35 14.80 33.46
C GLY A 266 4.81 15.23 33.63
N ASN A 267 5.76 14.28 33.52
CA ASN A 267 7.20 14.52 33.68
C ASN A 267 7.94 14.61 32.34
N LEU A 268 7.29 14.24 31.23
CA LEU A 268 7.88 14.34 29.89
C LEU A 268 8.18 15.80 29.53
N GLY A 269 9.21 16.01 28.70
CA GLY A 269 9.49 17.33 28.14
C GLY A 269 8.28 17.92 27.40
N SER A 270 8.15 19.25 27.42
CA SER A 270 7.00 19.98 26.82
C SER A 270 6.70 19.56 25.39
N LYS A 271 7.74 19.37 24.57
CA LYS A 271 7.61 18.89 23.19
C LYS A 271 6.86 17.55 23.07
N PHE A 272 7.09 16.62 23.99
CA PHE A 272 6.44 15.31 23.98
C PHE A 272 5.04 15.37 24.56
N GLN A 273 4.83 16.20 25.58
CA GLN A 273 3.47 16.47 26.06
C GLN A 273 2.59 17.04 24.95
N ASP A 274 3.13 17.98 24.17
CA ASP A 274 2.42 18.57 23.03
C ASP A 274 2.20 17.57 21.91
N LEU A 275 3.17 16.68 21.63
CA LEU A 275 3.02 15.56 20.70
C LEU A 275 1.80 14.68 21.04
N PHE A 276 1.68 14.23 22.28
CA PHE A 276 0.55 13.39 22.70
C PHE A 276 -0.79 14.16 22.77
N ARG A 277 -0.77 15.48 23.03
CA ARG A 277 -1.98 16.32 23.01
C ARG A 277 -2.60 16.42 21.61
N LYS A 278 -1.80 16.31 20.56
CA LYS A 278 -2.26 16.28 19.15
C LYS A 278 -2.95 14.96 18.76
N ARG A 279 -2.88 13.92 19.61
CA ARG A 279 -3.51 12.61 19.35
C ARG A 279 -3.11 12.06 17.98
N ASP A 280 -4.07 11.56 17.21
CA ASP A 280 -3.82 10.90 15.93
C ASP A 280 -3.18 11.80 14.86
N GLU A 281 -3.23 13.13 15.01
CA GLU A 281 -2.52 14.07 14.12
C GLU A 281 -0.99 13.91 14.23
N ALA A 282 -0.48 13.51 15.39
CA ALA A 282 0.95 13.28 15.63
C ALA A 282 1.42 11.86 15.26
N ALA A 283 0.53 10.99 14.78
CA ALA A 283 0.92 9.61 14.47
C ALA A 283 1.96 9.55 13.34
N SER A 284 1.86 10.46 12.36
CA SER A 284 2.85 10.56 11.26
C SER A 284 4.24 10.94 11.76
N ASP A 285 4.35 11.75 12.82
CA ASP A 285 5.63 12.13 13.45
C ASP A 285 6.31 10.95 14.18
N LEU A 286 5.55 9.88 14.47
CA LEU A 286 6.02 8.65 15.13
C LEU A 286 5.92 7.42 14.23
N ALA A 287 5.75 7.62 12.92
CA ALA A 287 5.63 6.51 11.98
C ALA A 287 6.95 5.73 11.85
N GLN A 288 6.84 4.41 11.72
CA GLN A 288 7.94 3.51 11.36
C GLN A 288 7.83 3.13 9.90
N GLY A 289 8.94 3.07 9.18
CA GLY A 289 8.86 2.88 7.73
C GLY A 289 10.17 2.45 7.07
N ALA A 290 10.08 2.25 5.77
CA ALA A 290 11.21 2.06 4.87
C ALA A 290 11.09 2.99 3.67
N ALA A 291 12.24 3.40 3.14
CA ALA A 291 12.35 4.09 1.87
C ALA A 291 13.44 3.38 1.04
N GLU A 292 13.12 3.04 -0.19
CA GLU A 292 13.99 2.31 -1.10
C GLU A 292 13.94 2.93 -2.50
N MET A 293 15.02 2.79 -3.25
CA MET A 293 15.09 3.23 -4.63
C MET A 293 15.62 2.09 -5.49
N TRP A 294 14.96 1.84 -6.62
CA TRP A 294 15.31 0.79 -7.54
C TRP A 294 15.45 1.33 -8.96
N THR A 295 16.39 0.76 -9.72
CA THR A 295 16.39 0.82 -11.18
C THR A 295 15.88 -0.52 -11.72
N LEU A 296 14.78 -0.47 -12.44
CA LEU A 296 14.00 -1.64 -12.86
C LEU A 296 14.08 -1.77 -14.39
N PRO A 297 14.69 -2.84 -14.93
CA PRO A 297 14.65 -3.12 -16.35
C PRO A 297 13.22 -3.51 -16.77
N LEU A 298 12.77 -3.02 -17.91
CA LEU A 298 11.45 -3.32 -18.46
C LEU A 298 11.48 -4.62 -19.27
N PRO A 299 10.67 -5.63 -18.93
CA PRO A 299 10.59 -6.87 -19.69
C PRO A 299 10.04 -6.62 -21.10
N GLY A 300 10.61 -7.27 -22.11
CA GLY A 300 10.14 -7.12 -23.51
C GLY A 300 10.69 -5.90 -24.26
N SER A 301 11.52 -5.05 -23.64
CA SER A 301 12.18 -3.89 -24.28
C SER A 301 13.32 -4.24 -25.26
N GLY A 302 13.29 -5.45 -25.84
CA GLY A 302 14.34 -5.99 -26.69
C GLY A 302 13.83 -7.05 -27.65
N ALA A 303 13.16 -6.63 -28.72
CA ALA A 303 13.16 -7.31 -30.01
C ALA A 303 13.07 -6.21 -31.07
N GLY A 304 14.07 -6.17 -31.95
CA GLY A 304 14.27 -5.08 -32.92
C GLY A 304 13.28 -5.06 -34.07
#